data_AF-R6Q2Q3-F1
#
_entry.id   AF-R6Q2Q3-F1
#
_cell.length_a   1.000
_cell.length_b   1.000
_cell.length_c   1.000
_cell.angle_alpha   90.00
_cell.angle_beta   90.00
_cell.angle_gamma   90.00
#
_symmetry.space_group_name_H-M   'P 1'
#
loop_
_entity.id
_entity.type
_entity.pdbx_description
1 polymer ?
#
loop_
_entity_poly.entity_id
_entity_poly.type
_entity_poly.pdbx_seq_one_letter_code
_entity_poly.pdbx_strand_id
1 'polypeptide(L)'
;MDFSNALVILGCIVVLWIVGKIFSVPLKALFKLIVNSVLGGLLIFIINLICSAWGFHIGLNVVTAVLVGLLGIPGAILLIILKLFI
;
A
#
# COMPACT_ATOMS: atom_id res chain seq x y z
N MET A 1 15.24 30.28 35.05
CA MET A 1 15.77 29.14 34.27
C MET A 1 17.08 29.58 33.68
N ASP A 2 18.16 28.86 33.98
CA ASP A 2 19.49 29.18 33.45
C ASP A 2 19.49 29.08 31.92
N PHE A 3 20.25 29.97 31.26
CA PHE A 3 20.31 30.04 29.80
C PHE A 3 20.74 28.70 29.16
N SER A 4 21.59 27.93 29.87
CA SER A 4 21.95 26.56 29.48
C SER A 4 20.74 25.61 29.42
N ASN A 5 19.86 25.66 30.42
CA ASN A 5 18.69 24.78 30.47
C ASN A 5 17.68 25.12 29.36
N ALA A 6 17.53 26.40 29.03
CA ALA A 6 16.72 26.84 27.90
C ALA A 6 17.26 26.34 26.55
N LEU A 7 18.59 26.34 26.37
CA LEU A 7 19.24 25.85 25.15
C LEU A 7 19.05 24.33 24.98
N VAL A 8 19.16 23.57 26.07
CA VAL A 8 18.95 22.11 26.08
C VAL A 8 17.51 21.75 25.71
N ILE A 9 16.52 22.46 26.27
CA ILE A 9 15.11 22.23 25.96
C ILE A 9 14.81 22.55 24.49
N LEU A 10 15.34 23.66 23.96
CA LEU A 10 15.21 24.00 22.54
C LEU A 10 15.84 22.93 21.63
N GLY A 11 17.03 22.44 21.97
CA GLY A 11 17.68 21.35 21.25
C GLY A 11 16.85 20.07 21.23
N CYS A 12 16.30 19.66 22.38
CA CYS A 12 15.42 18.49 22.48
C CYS A 12 14.16 18.63 21.61
N ILE A 13 13.52 19.80 21.59
CA ILE A 13 12.32 20.06 20.78
C ILE A 13 12.63 19.94 19.29
N VAL A 14 13.75 20.51 18.83
CA VAL A 14 14.18 20.45 17.43
C VAL A 14 14.46 19.01 17.00
N VAL A 15 15.17 18.24 17.84
CA VAL A 15 15.46 16.82 17.57
C VAL A 15 14.18 15.99 17.51
N LEU A 16 13.26 16.17 18.46
CA LEU A 16 11.96 15.50 18.45
C LEU A 16 11.14 15.82 17.19
N TRP A 17 11.18 17.08 16.73
CA TRP A 17 10.47 17.49 15.52
C TRP A 17 11.03 16.83 14.26
N ILE A 18 12.36 16.73 14.13
CA ILE A 18 13.02 16.07 13.01
C ILE A 18 12.70 14.56 12.98
N VAL A 19 12.81 13.89 14.13
CA VAL A 19 12.52 12.45 14.25
C VAL A 19 11.05 12.18 13.94
N GLY A 20 10.14 12.98 14.48
CA GLY A 20 8.70 12.86 14.20
C GLY A 20 8.37 13.03 12.70
N LYS A 21 9.05 13.96 12.02
CA LYS A 21 8.86 14.18 10.58
C LYS A 21 9.39 13.02 9.74
N ILE A 22 10.56 12.48 10.09
CA ILE A 22 11.15 11.31 9.42
C ILE A 22 10.25 10.08 9.52
N PHE A 23 9.60 9.85 10.67
CA PHE A 23 8.70 8.71 10.86
C PHE A 23 7.32 8.91 10.22
N SER A 24 6.86 10.15 10.10
CA SER A 24 5.55 10.45 9.50
C SER A 24 5.50 10.22 7.98
N VAL A 25 6.65 10.34 7.30
CA VAL A 25 6.77 10.10 5.84
C VAL A 25 6.50 8.63 5.44
N PRO A 26 7.18 7.61 6.02
CA PRO A 26 6.94 6.20 5.67
C PRO A 26 5.54 5.73 6.10
N LEU A 27 4.99 6.25 7.20
CA LEU A 27 3.63 5.92 7.63
C LEU A 27 2.59 6.30 6.56
N LYS A 28 2.72 7.49 5.95
CA LYS A 28 1.82 7.93 4.87
C LYS A 28 1.95 7.04 3.63
N ALA A 29 3.17 6.60 3.30
CA ALA A 29 3.41 5.70 2.16
C ALA A 29 2.79 4.32 2.40
N LEU A 30 2.96 3.75 3.60
CA LEU A 30 2.32 2.50 4.02
C LEU A 30 0.80 2.58 3.91
N PHE A 31 0.20 3.66 4.40
CA PHE A 31 -1.25 3.85 4.34
C PHE A 31 -1.75 3.93 2.88
N LYS A 32 -1.02 4.65 2.03
CA LYS A 32 -1.32 4.73 0.59
C LYS A 32 -1.22 3.36 -0.10
N LEU A 33 -0.23 2.56 0.27
CA LEU A 33 -0.04 1.20 -0.26
C LEU A 33 -1.15 0.23 0.17
N ILE A 34 -1.59 0.32 1.42
CA ILE A 34 -2.72 -0.46 1.94
C ILE A 34 -4.00 -0.11 1.17
N VAL A 35 -4.31 1.19 1.01
CA VAL A 35 -5.50 1.64 0.27
C VAL A 35 -5.46 1.20 -1.20
N ASN A 36 -4.31 1.34 -1.87
CA ASN A 36 -4.14 0.85 -3.24
C ASN A 36 -4.30 -0.67 -3.34
N SER A 37 -3.82 -1.44 -2.36
CA SER A 37 -3.97 -2.90 -2.33
C SER A 37 -5.42 -3.33 -2.10
N VAL A 38 -6.17 -2.61 -1.25
CA VAL A 38 -7.60 -2.84 -1.05
C VAL A 38 -8.38 -2.55 -2.33
N LEU A 39 -8.08 -1.44 -3.01
CA LEU A 39 -8.68 -1.12 -4.31
C LEU A 39 -8.34 -2.16 -5.38
N GLY A 40 -7.10 -2.65 -5.42
CA GLY A 40 -6.67 -3.74 -6.29
C GLY A 40 -7.40 -5.06 -6.00
N GLY A 41 -7.53 -5.42 -4.73
CA GLY A 41 -8.30 -6.59 -4.31
C GLY A 41 -9.79 -6.47 -4.66
N LEU A 42 -10.37 -5.28 -4.52
CA LEU A 42 -11.75 -5.00 -4.92
C LEU A 42 -11.93 -5.10 -6.44
N LEU A 43 -10.96 -4.63 -7.21
CA LEU A 43 -10.95 -4.77 -8.67
C LEU A 43 -10.91 -6.25 -9.07
N ILE A 44 -10.03 -7.05 -8.46
CA ILE A 44 -9.99 -8.50 -8.67
C ILE A 44 -11.32 -9.12 -8.30
N PHE A 45 -11.93 -8.75 -7.17
CA PHE A 45 -13.21 -9.30 -6.71
C PHE A 45 -14.32 -9.08 -7.75
N ILE A 46 -14.44 -7.86 -8.29
CA ILE A 46 -15.43 -7.52 -9.33
C ILE A 46 -15.16 -8.31 -10.62
N ILE A 47 -13.89 -8.38 -11.05
CA ILE A 47 -13.50 -9.18 -12.22
C ILE A 47 -13.83 -10.65 -11.99
N ASN A 48 -13.57 -11.19 -10.80
CA ASN A 48 -13.84 -12.57 -10.45
C ASN A 48 -15.34 -12.88 -10.46
N LEU A 49 -16.19 -11.92 -10.07
CA LEU A 49 -17.64 -12.05 -10.13
C LEU A 49 -18.14 -12.18 -11.58
N ILE A 50 -17.57 -11.40 -12.50
CA ILE A 50 -17.95 -11.39 -13.93
C ILE A 50 -17.34 -12.59 -14.66
N CYS A 51 -16.07 -12.89 -14.42
CA CYS A 51 -15.32 -13.99 -15.05
C CYS A 51 -15.62 -15.38 -14.45
N SER A 52 -16.25 -15.45 -13.28
CA SER A 52 -16.76 -16.72 -12.71
C SER A 52 -17.75 -17.40 -13.66
N ALA A 53 -18.57 -16.62 -14.38
CA ALA A 53 -19.47 -17.14 -15.41
C ALA A 53 -18.73 -17.81 -16.60
N TRP A 54 -17.45 -17.49 -16.79
CA TRP A 54 -16.57 -18.10 -17.80
C TRP A 54 -15.61 -19.16 -17.20
N GLY A 55 -15.78 -19.55 -15.94
CA GLY A 55 -14.93 -20.53 -15.26
C GLY A 55 -13.54 -20.02 -14.85
N PHE A 56 -13.27 -18.73 -15.00
CA PHE A 56 -11.99 -18.13 -14.63
C PHE A 56 -12.04 -17.53 -13.22
N HIS A 57 -11.56 -18.30 -12.25
CA HIS A 57 -11.38 -17.80 -10.88
C HIS A 57 -9.95 -17.35 -10.61
N ILE A 58 -9.68 -16.04 -10.46
CA ILE A 58 -8.36 -15.55 -10.03
C ILE A 58 -8.24 -15.71 -8.51
N GLY A 59 -7.13 -16.28 -8.04
CA GLY A 59 -6.84 -16.40 -6.61
C GLY A 59 -6.71 -15.01 -5.98
N LEU A 60 -7.67 -14.63 -5.14
CA LEU A 60 -7.67 -13.35 -4.44
C LEU A 60 -6.80 -13.48 -3.20
N ASN A 61 -5.50 -13.20 -3.36
CA ASN A 61 -4.48 -13.30 -2.33
C ASN A 61 -3.82 -11.92 -2.15
N VAL A 62 -3.18 -11.66 -1.00
CA VAL A 62 -2.54 -10.37 -0.71
C VAL A 62 -1.51 -10.01 -1.79
N VAL A 63 -0.75 -10.99 -2.28
CA VAL A 63 0.23 -10.79 -3.35
C VAL A 63 -0.43 -10.37 -4.67
N THR A 64 -1.54 -11.00 -5.06
CA THR A 64 -2.25 -10.66 -6.30
C THR A 64 -2.99 -9.33 -6.17
N ALA A 65 -3.58 -9.03 -5.01
CA ALA A 65 -4.24 -7.77 -4.72
C ALA A 65 -3.26 -6.57 -4.71
N VAL A 66 -2.04 -6.75 -4.19
CA VAL A 66 -0.97 -5.73 -4.26
C VAL A 66 -0.51 -5.53 -5.70
N LEU A 67 -0.27 -6.62 -6.46
CA LEU A 67 0.15 -6.53 -7.86
C LEU A 67 -0.90 -5.84 -8.74
N VAL A 68 -2.18 -6.21 -8.62
CA VAL A 68 -3.28 -5.56 -9.34
C VAL A 68 -3.61 -4.18 -8.78
N GLY A 69 -3.39 -3.93 -7.48
CA GLY A 69 -3.53 -2.61 -6.89
C GLY A 69 -2.44 -1.62 -7.31
N LEU A 70 -1.27 -2.13 -7.69
CA LEU A 70 -0.15 -1.34 -8.19
C LEU A 70 -0.21 -1.18 -9.72
N LEU A 71 -0.51 -2.25 -10.46
CA LEU A 71 -0.57 -2.24 -11.93
C LEU A 71 -1.95 -1.88 -12.48
N GLY A 72 -3.04 -2.11 -11.75
CA GLY A 72 -4.41 -1.91 -12.22
C GLY A 72 -4.87 -2.97 -13.23
N ILE A 73 -5.59 -2.52 -14.26
CA ILE A 73 -6.11 -3.34 -15.37
C ILE A 73 -5.03 -4.23 -16.02
N PRO A 74 -3.81 -3.74 -16.36
CA PRO A 74 -2.77 -4.61 -16.93
C PRO A 74 -2.31 -5.71 -15.97
N GLY A 75 -2.35 -5.47 -14.65
CA GLY A 75 -2.05 -6.51 -13.65
C GLY A 75 -3.09 -7.63 -13.63
N ALA A 76 -4.37 -7.29 -13.81
CA ALA A 76 -5.44 -8.28 -13.93
C ALA A 76 -5.29 -9.13 -15.20
N ILE A 77 -4.97 -8.49 -16.33
CA ILE A 77 -4.71 -9.17 -17.62
C ILE A 77 -3.52 -10.13 -17.48
N LEU A 78 -2.45 -9.71 -16.81
CA LEU A 78 -1.27 -10.54 -16.59
C LEU A 78 -1.60 -11.81 -15.79
N LEU A 79 -2.42 -11.69 -14.74
CA LEU A 79 -2.87 -12.84 -13.95
C LEU A 79 -3.75 -13.80 -14.75
N ILE A 80 -4.59 -13.27 -15.64
CA ILE A 80 -5.42 -14.09 -16.54
C ILE A 80 -4.52 -14.89 -17.50
N ILE A 81 -3.55 -14.24 -18.13
CA ILE A 81 -2.61 -14.89 -19.05
C ILE A 81 -1.81 -15.98 -18.32
N LEU A 82 -1.31 -15.68 -17.11
CA LEU A 82 -0.52 -16.61 -16.32
C LEU A 82 -1.34 -17.85 -15.89
N LYS A 83 -2.64 -17.66 -15.63
CA LYS A 83 -3.58 -18.74 -15.32
C LYS A 83 -4.05 -19.54 -16.54
N LEU A 84 -3.87 -18.99 -17.74
CA LEU A 84 -4.17 -19.64 -19.02
C LEU A 84 -2.98 -20.48 -19.51
N PHE A 85 -1.77 -20.15 -19.06
CA PHE A 85 -0.52 -20.81 -19.45
C PHE A 85 -0.10 -21.96 -18.50
N ILE A 86 -0.63 -21.97 -17.27
CA ILE A 86 -0.46 -23.05 -16.28
C ILE A 86 -1.71 -23.92 -16.22
#